data_AF-A0A2N2SP90-F1
#
_entry.id   AF-A0A2N2SP90-F1
#
_cell.length_a   1.000
_cell.length_b   1.000
_cell.length_c   1.000
_cell.angle_alpha   90.00
_cell.angle_beta   90.00
_cell.angle_gamma   90.00
#
_symmetry.space_group_name_H-M   'P 1'
#
loop_
_entity.id
_entity.type
_entity.pdbx_description
1 polymer ?
#
loop_
_entity_poly.entity_id
_entity_poly.type
_entity_poly.pdbx_seq_one_letter_code
_entity_poly.pdbx_strand_id
1 'polypeptide(L)' 'MAWNELLTTDIGLLSLFTIVFVLVIGVYIYRYAKRHMIEDENKAREAGLL' A
#
# COMPACT_ATOMS: atom_id res chain seq x y z
N MET A 1 21.19 -15.67 -14.58
CA MET A 1 20.96 -14.44 -13.81
C MET A 1 19.54 -14.51 -13.24
N ALA A 2 19.36 -14.45 -11.92
CA ALA A 2 18.07 -14.63 -11.25
C ALA A 2 16.95 -13.69 -11.75
N TRP A 3 17.31 -12.52 -12.28
CA TRP A 3 16.40 -11.56 -12.92
C TRP A 3 15.68 -12.13 -14.15
N ASN A 4 16.32 -12.98 -14.95
CA ASN A 4 15.68 -13.59 -16.13
C ASN A 4 14.72 -14.72 -15.74
N GLU A 5 14.99 -15.47 -14.66
CA GLU A 5 14.08 -16.53 -14.22
C GLU A 5 12.79 -15.98 -13.61
N LEU A 6 12.86 -14.85 -12.88
CA LEU A 6 11.70 -14.16 -12.32
C LEU A 6 10.80 -13.50 -13.38
N LEU A 7 11.36 -13.05 -14.50
CA LEU A 7 10.60 -12.37 -15.56
C LEU A 7 10.16 -13.31 -16.69
N THR A 8 10.85 -14.44 -16.89
CA THR A 8 10.62 -15.33 -18.05
C THR A 8 9.87 -16.61 -17.70
N THR A 9 9.88 -17.04 -16.43
CA THR A 9 9.22 -18.29 -16.00
C THR A 9 7.81 -18.00 -15.48
N ASP A 10 6.83 -18.85 -15.78
CA ASP A 10 5.43 -18.74 -15.32
C ASP A 10 5.31 -18.52 -13.80
N ILE A 11 6.19 -19.16 -13.04
CA ILE A 11 6.27 -19.06 -11.58
C ILE A 11 6.83 -17.70 -11.14
N GLY A 12 7.80 -17.17 -11.88
CA GLY A 12 8.41 -15.87 -11.63
C GLY A 12 7.39 -14.74 -11.78
N LEU A 13 6.61 -14.77 -12.86
CA LEU A 13 5.60 -13.75 -13.14
C LEU A 13 4.45 -13.76 -12.11
N LEU A 14 4.00 -14.93 -11.66
CA LEU A 14 3.01 -15.07 -10.57
C LEU A 14 3.54 -14.53 -9.24
N SER A 15 4.80 -14.81 -8.90
CA SER A 15 5.42 -14.30 -7.67
C SER A 15 5.57 -12.77 -7.71
N LEU A 16 5.98 -12.22 -8.85
CA LEU A 16 6.08 -10.78 -9.08
C LEU A 16 4.71 -10.10 -8.99
N PHE A 17 3.68 -10.70 -9.59
CA PHE A 17 2.31 -10.23 -9.48
C PHE A 17 1.84 -10.16 -8.03
N THR A 18 2.14 -11.21 -7.24
CA THR A 18 1.77 -11.25 -5.82
C THR A 18 2.46 -10.16 -5.02
N ILE A 19 3.77 -9.95 -5.24
CA ILE A 19 4.53 -8.88 -4.58
C ILE A 19 3.93 -7.51 -4.92
N VAL A 20 3.65 -7.25 -6.20
CA VAL A 20 3.01 -6.00 -6.64
C VAL A 20 1.63 -5.84 -6.02
N PHE A 21 0.83 -6.90 -5.96
CA PHE A 21 -0.52 -6.87 -5.37
C PHE A 21 -0.50 -6.49 -3.89
N VAL A 22 0.41 -7.09 -3.10
CA VAL A 22 0.59 -6.75 -1.68
C VAL A 22 1.06 -5.30 -1.52
N LEU A 23 1.99 -4.84 -2.36
CA LEU A 23 2.45 -3.44 -2.35
C LEU A 23 1.31 -2.46 -2.65
N VAL A 24 0.46 -2.77 -3.63
CA VAL A 24 -0.72 -1.94 -3.95
C VAL A 24 -1.65 -1.82 -2.75
N ILE A 25 -1.95 -2.94 -2.07
CA ILE A 25 -2.80 -2.92 -0.87
C ILE A 25 -2.13 -2.12 0.26
N GLY A 26 -0.83 -2.33 0.51
CA GLY A 26 -0.10 -1.60 1.53
C GLY A 26 -0.10 -0.09 1.28
N VAL A 27 0.13 0.33 0.04
CA VAL A 27 0.08 1.74 -0.37
C VAL A 27 -1.35 2.29 -0.28
N TYR A 28 -2.36 1.51 -0.66
CA TYR A 28 -3.75 1.92 -0.56
C TYR A 28 -4.15 2.18 0.89
N ILE A 29 -3.81 1.28 1.81
CA ILE A 29 -4.07 1.43 3.24
C ILE A 29 -3.28 2.61 3.80
N TYR A 30 -1.99 2.76 3.48
CA TYR A 30 -1.20 3.91 3.91
C TYR A 30 -1.80 5.23 3.45
N ARG A 31 -2.25 5.30 2.19
CA ARG A 31 -2.89 6.48 1.61
C ARG A 31 -4.25 6.76 2.26
N TYR A 32 -5.03 5.72 2.52
CA TYR A 32 -6.32 5.82 3.21
C TYR A 32 -6.13 6.31 4.64
N ALA A 33 -5.25 5.65 5.41
CA ALA A 33 -4.91 6.02 6.78
C ALA A 33 -4.37 7.45 6.84
N LYS A 34 -3.46 7.85 5.94
CA LYS A 34 -2.95 9.23 5.90
C LYS A 34 -4.04 10.26 5.62
N ARG A 35 -5.01 9.96 4.75
CA ARG A 35 -6.16 10.85 4.50
C ARG A 35 -7.10 10.91 5.72
N HIS A 36 -7.37 9.76 6.34
CA HIS A 36 -8.28 9.68 7.48
C HIS A 36 -7.68 10.26 8.77
N MET A 37 -6.39 10.10 9.01
CA MET A 37 -5.70 10.72 10.15
C MET A 37 -5.75 12.24 10.08
N ILE A 38 -5.68 12.82 8.88
CA ILE A 38 -5.84 14.27 8.69
C ILE A 38 -7.29 14.70 8.95
N GLU A 39 -8.27 13.87 8.57
CA GLU A 39 -9.68 14.13 8.89
C GLU A 39 -9.98 13.97 10.39
N ASP A 40 -9.36 13.01 11.07
CA ASP A 40 -9.52 12.80 12.52
C ASP A 40 -8.81 13.88 13.34
N GLU A 41 -7.62 14.34 12.92
CA GLU A 41 -6.97 15.52 13.53
C GLU A 41 -7.83 16.77 13.36
N ASN A 42 -8.41 16.99 12.17
CA ASN A 42 -9.28 18.14 11.93
C ASN A 42 -10.59 18.04 12.73
N LYS A 43 -11.21 16.86 12.81
CA LYS A 43 -12.42 16.66 13.62
C LYS A 43 -12.14 16.78 15.12
N ALA A 44 -11.00 16.29 15.61
CA ALA A 44 -10.60 16.46 17.01
C ALA A 44 -10.33 17.93 17.35
N ARG A 45 -9.80 18.70 16.40
CA ARG A 45 -9.55 20.14 16.53
C ARG A 45 -10.83 20.98 16.40
N GLU A 46 -11.77 20.60 15.53
CA GLU A 46 -13.10 21.21 15.45
C GLU A 46 -14.00 20.86 16.65
N ALA A 47 -13.81 19.69 17.26
CA ALA A 47 -14.49 19.29 18.49
C ALA A 47 -13.97 20.02 19.75
N GLY A 48 -12.96 20.88 19.64
CA GLY A 48 -12.50 21.76 20.72
C GLY A 48 -11.90 21.04 21.93
N LEU A 49 -11.28 19.87 21.72
CA LEU A 49 -10.64 19.09 22.78
C LEU A 49 -9.16 19.46 23.01
N LEU A 50 -8.62 20.44 22.28
CA LEU A 50 -7.32 21.09 22.45
C LEU A 50 -7.46 22.58 22.13
#